data_AF-A0A5C7Q1A1-F1
#
_entry.id   AF-A0A5C7Q1A1-F1
#
_cell.length_a   1.000
_cell.length_b   1.000
_cell.length_c   1.000
_cell.angle_alpha   90.00
_cell.angle_beta   90.00
_cell.angle_gamma   90.00
#
_symmetry.space_group_name_H-M   'P 1'
#
loop_
_entity.id
_entity.type
_entity.pdbx_description
1 polymer ?
#
loop_
_entity_poly.entity_id
_entity_poly.type
_entity_poly.pdbx_seq_one_letter_code
_entity_poly.pdbx_strand_id
1 'polypeptide(L)'
;MHPIINNGIIPSSMTPKPVDIVYLGEAYQASGTDGNFASFPLGTAAADRIIVLCVQCTNNTGTGFANTTVINVTLGGVTMTRIVEAGFGNRNGGIFILAVPAGTSATIITSRGTNATHKIAGWAVYNALSATPTDSNIAQMTTATSVNVNTLTGGGVIAMGCQQGITSRTYTFTGVNEDLDNDIAAGDFAAGHIDNIPKATPRTVTVTPSATVSGQGVAAAVSFR
;
A
#
# COMPACT_ATOMS: atom_id res chain seq x y z
N MET A 1 50.42 -32.60 -4.56
CA MET A 1 49.97 -31.38 -3.86
C MET A 1 48.46 -31.35 -3.91
N HIS A 2 47.78 -31.50 -2.76
CA HIS A 2 46.33 -31.35 -2.68
C HIS A 2 46.00 -29.89 -2.35
N PRO A 3 45.04 -29.26 -3.06
CA PRO A 3 44.62 -27.91 -2.74
C PRO A 3 43.85 -27.93 -1.41
N ILE A 4 44.28 -27.08 -0.48
CA ILE A 4 43.54 -26.79 0.74
C ILE A 4 42.39 -25.88 0.34
N ILE A 5 41.17 -26.43 0.36
CA ILE A 5 39.95 -25.65 0.15
C ILE A 5 39.65 -24.96 1.49
N ASN A 6 39.95 -23.67 1.58
CA ASN A 6 39.62 -22.87 2.75
C ASN A 6 38.10 -22.64 2.73
N ASN A 7 37.35 -23.41 3.51
CA ASN A 7 35.91 -23.21 3.74
C ASN A 7 35.70 -21.95 4.59
N GLY A 8 36.04 -20.79 4.02
CA GLY A 8 35.93 -19.50 4.67
C GLY A 8 34.53 -19.35 5.25
N ILE A 9 34.47 -19.27 6.58
CA ILE A 9 33.27 -18.92 7.32
C ILE A 9 32.82 -17.58 6.78
N ILE A 10 31.70 -17.56 6.05
CA ILE A 10 31.05 -16.31 5.66
C ILE A 10 30.72 -15.60 6.97
N PRO A 11 31.28 -14.41 7.25
CA PRO A 11 30.98 -13.71 8.49
C PRO A 11 29.47 -13.51 8.58
N SER A 12 28.90 -13.86 9.74
CA SER A 12 27.46 -13.84 10.01
C SER A 12 26.80 -12.47 9.79
N SER A 13 27.60 -11.42 9.63
CA SER A 13 27.18 -10.06 9.29
C SER A 13 26.79 -9.84 7.82
N MET A 14 26.90 -10.84 6.93
CA MET A 14 26.53 -10.70 5.51
C MET A 14 25.14 -11.22 5.15
N THR A 15 24.37 -11.74 6.12
CA THR A 15 22.98 -12.13 5.85
C THR A 15 22.10 -10.88 5.89
N PRO A 16 21.40 -10.50 4.81
CA PRO A 16 20.51 -9.35 4.83
C PRO A 16 19.49 -9.48 5.95
N LYS A 17 19.27 -8.39 6.69
CA LYS A 17 18.18 -8.33 7.67
C LYS A 17 16.84 -8.52 6.94
N PRO A 18 15.84 -9.13 7.61
CA PRO A 18 14.49 -9.12 7.08
C PRO A 18 13.95 -7.69 6.95
N VAL A 19 13.09 -7.49 5.97
CA VAL A 19 12.23 -6.31 5.83
C VAL A 19 11.42 -6.15 7.11
N ASP A 20 11.36 -4.91 7.60
CA ASP A 20 10.58 -4.46 8.76
C ASP A 20 9.60 -3.39 8.27
N ILE A 21 8.31 -3.61 8.52
CA ILE A 21 7.24 -2.73 8.04
C ILE A 21 6.50 -2.15 9.24
N VAL A 22 6.48 -0.82 9.33
CA VAL A 22 5.83 -0.10 10.42
C VAL A 22 4.64 0.68 9.89
N TYR A 23 3.43 0.37 10.37
CA TYR A 23 2.24 1.15 10.09
C TYR A 23 2.34 2.55 10.69
N LEU A 24 2.08 3.57 9.86
CA LEU A 24 2.20 4.99 10.22
C LEU A 24 0.84 5.63 10.51
N GLY A 25 -0.25 4.93 10.22
CA GLY A 25 -1.61 5.43 10.36
C GLY A 25 -2.26 5.82 9.03
N GLU A 26 -3.38 6.51 9.14
CA GLU A 26 -4.25 6.91 8.04
C GLU A 26 -4.61 8.39 8.09
N ALA A 27 -5.11 8.90 6.97
CA ALA A 27 -5.76 10.21 6.94
C ALA A 27 -6.89 10.25 5.90
N TYR A 28 -7.85 11.14 6.14
CA TYR A 28 -9.04 11.30 5.31
C TYR A 28 -9.38 12.77 5.08
N GLN A 29 -9.79 13.08 3.85
CA GLN A 29 -10.38 14.35 3.48
C GLN A 29 -11.68 14.13 2.71
N ALA A 30 -12.76 14.74 3.21
CA ALA A 30 -14.13 14.48 2.75
C ALA A 30 -14.50 15.13 1.41
N SER A 31 -13.79 16.17 0.97
CA SER A 31 -14.01 16.79 -0.34
C SER A 31 -12.81 17.65 -0.72
N GLY A 32 -12.59 17.81 -2.02
CA GLY A 32 -11.56 18.68 -2.59
C GLY A 32 -11.25 18.33 -4.04
N THR A 33 -10.43 19.17 -4.67
CA THR A 33 -9.70 18.80 -5.90
C THR A 33 -8.50 17.94 -5.58
N ASP A 34 -7.83 18.30 -4.47
CA ASP A 34 -6.67 17.62 -3.92
C ASP A 34 -6.92 17.28 -2.45
N GLY A 35 -6.43 16.12 -2.02
CA GLY A 35 -6.27 15.77 -0.62
C GLY A 35 -4.97 16.37 -0.09
N ASN A 36 -5.04 17.08 1.04
CA ASN A 36 -3.89 17.69 1.71
C ASN A 36 -3.80 17.19 3.15
N PHE A 37 -2.83 16.33 3.41
CA PHE A 37 -2.59 15.70 4.70
C PHE A 37 -1.31 16.26 5.30
N ALA A 38 -1.44 17.35 6.05
CA ALA A 38 -0.29 18.00 6.71
C ALA A 38 0.25 17.13 7.85
N SER A 39 1.57 17.19 8.05
CA SER A 39 2.25 16.55 9.19
C SER A 39 2.01 15.03 9.30
N PHE A 40 1.84 14.33 8.18
CA PHE A 40 1.72 12.88 8.19
C PHE A 40 3.03 12.26 8.71
N PRO A 41 2.98 11.36 9.71
CA PRO A 41 4.17 10.78 10.31
C PRO A 41 4.92 9.90 9.31
N LEU A 42 6.25 9.89 9.38
CA LEU A 42 7.12 9.08 8.52
C LEU A 42 7.87 7.98 9.30
N GLY A 43 7.64 7.87 10.61
CA GLY A 43 8.43 7.01 11.49
C GLY A 43 9.85 7.54 11.73
N THR A 44 10.74 6.67 12.20
CA THR A 44 12.14 7.00 12.51
C THR A 44 12.95 7.19 11.23
N ALA A 45 13.72 8.27 11.15
CA ALA A 45 14.62 8.50 10.01
C ALA A 45 15.69 7.41 9.91
N ALA A 46 15.87 6.84 8.72
CA ALA A 46 16.89 5.84 8.43
C ALA A 46 17.29 5.93 6.95
N ALA A 47 18.55 5.66 6.61
CA ALA A 47 19.08 5.82 5.25
C ALA A 47 18.37 4.96 4.20
N ASP A 48 17.78 3.85 4.62
CA ASP A 48 17.07 2.86 3.82
C ASP A 48 15.53 2.97 3.92
N ARG A 49 15.00 3.98 4.63
CA ARG A 49 13.56 4.12 4.82
C ARG A 49 12.84 4.44 3.50
N ILE A 50 11.87 3.61 3.17
CA ILE A 50 10.92 3.82 2.08
C ILE A 50 9.54 4.11 2.68
N ILE A 51 8.85 5.11 2.16
CA ILE A 51 7.46 5.39 2.51
C ILE A 51 6.57 4.77 1.44
N VAL A 52 5.61 3.98 1.88
CA VAL A 52 4.59 3.35 1.03
C VAL A 52 3.24 3.93 1.42
N LEU A 53 2.48 4.41 0.43
CA LEU A 53 1.13 4.92 0.62
C LEU A 53 0.14 4.08 -0.20
N CYS A 54 -0.85 3.52 0.48
CA CYS A 54 -2.08 3.08 -0.14
C CYS A 54 -3.00 4.28 -0.23
N VAL A 55 -3.46 4.62 -1.44
CA VAL A 55 -4.28 5.79 -1.69
C VAL A 55 -5.59 5.35 -2.30
N GLN A 56 -6.69 5.84 -1.74
CA GLN A 56 -8.01 5.69 -2.30
C GLN A 56 -8.61 7.07 -2.56
N CYS A 57 -9.23 7.23 -3.73
CA CYS A 57 -9.99 8.43 -4.02
C CYS A 57 -11.38 8.05 -4.55
N THR A 58 -12.43 8.74 -4.07
CA THR A 58 -13.82 8.56 -4.52
C THR A 58 -14.26 9.76 -5.30
N ASN A 59 -15.03 9.61 -6.38
CA ASN A 59 -15.81 10.73 -6.92
C ASN A 59 -17.20 10.79 -6.27
N ASN A 60 -17.56 11.93 -5.69
CA ASN A 60 -18.82 12.12 -4.97
C ASN A 60 -20.02 12.50 -5.86
N THR A 61 -19.81 12.77 -7.15
CA THR A 61 -20.87 13.26 -8.05
C THR A 61 -21.76 12.15 -8.64
N GLY A 62 -21.49 10.87 -8.34
CA GLY A 62 -22.33 9.74 -8.77
C GLY A 62 -22.32 9.44 -10.27
N THR A 63 -21.75 10.32 -11.10
CA THR A 63 -21.52 10.05 -12.52
C THR A 63 -20.32 9.10 -12.63
N GLY A 64 -20.54 7.93 -13.25
CA GLY A 64 -19.49 6.93 -13.43
C GLY A 64 -18.36 7.53 -14.28
N PHE A 65 -17.16 7.60 -13.73
CA PHE A 65 -16.00 7.98 -14.52
C PHE A 65 -15.48 6.71 -15.17
N ALA A 66 -15.54 6.68 -16.50
CA ALA A 66 -14.65 5.82 -17.25
C ALA A 66 -13.21 6.25 -16.93
N ASN A 67 -12.49 5.46 -16.15
CA ASN A 67 -11.03 5.38 -16.20
C ASN A 67 -10.20 6.63 -15.78
N THR A 68 -10.63 7.45 -14.82
CA THR A 68 -9.77 8.55 -14.33
C THR A 68 -8.92 8.09 -13.16
N THR A 69 -7.60 7.95 -13.38
CA THR A 69 -6.60 7.54 -12.38
C THR A 69 -6.42 8.57 -11.26
N VAL A 70 -5.95 8.16 -10.08
CA VAL A 70 -5.20 9.03 -9.15
C VAL A 70 -4.04 9.62 -9.95
N ILE A 71 -4.01 10.94 -10.07
CA ILE A 71 -3.21 11.62 -11.09
C ILE A 71 -1.79 11.83 -10.57
N ASN A 72 -1.66 12.25 -9.32
CA ASN A 72 -0.37 12.48 -8.69
C ASN A 72 -0.44 12.36 -7.17
N VAL A 73 0.63 11.85 -6.57
CA VAL A 73 0.83 11.80 -5.12
C VAL A 73 2.19 12.39 -4.83
N THR A 74 2.25 13.38 -3.94
CA THR A 74 3.52 13.97 -3.49
C THR A 74 3.67 13.83 -1.99
N LEU A 75 4.92 13.72 -1.53
CA LEU A 75 5.30 13.68 -0.13
C LEU A 75 6.44 14.68 0.08
N GLY A 76 6.19 15.69 0.91
CA GLY A 76 7.13 16.80 1.09
C GLY A 76 7.43 17.56 -0.21
N GLY A 77 6.49 17.57 -1.15
CA GLY A 77 6.64 18.19 -2.48
C GLY A 77 7.35 17.32 -3.53
N VAL A 78 7.86 16.14 -3.16
CA VAL A 78 8.47 15.19 -4.10
C VAL A 78 7.41 14.23 -4.61
N THR A 79 7.37 14.02 -5.94
CA THR A 79 6.44 13.06 -6.55
C THR A 79 6.80 11.63 -6.16
N MET A 80 5.81 10.89 -5.67
CA MET A 80 5.94 9.47 -5.35
C MET A 80 5.78 8.62 -6.62
N THR A 81 6.52 7.51 -6.69
CA THR A 81 6.40 6.55 -7.79
C THR A 81 5.14 5.71 -7.60
N ARG A 82 4.26 5.73 -8.59
CA ARG A 82 3.08 4.84 -8.64
C ARG A 82 3.51 3.42 -9.01
N ILE A 83 3.18 2.44 -8.17
CA ILE A 83 3.50 1.03 -8.41
C ILE A 83 2.36 0.31 -9.12
N VAL A 84 1.15 0.42 -8.56
CA VAL A 84 -0.07 -0.16 -9.13
C VAL A 84 -1.23 0.79 -8.88
N GLU A 85 -2.17 0.82 -9.82
CA GLU A 85 -3.37 1.60 -9.68
C GLU A 85 -4.48 1.08 -10.60
N ALA A 86 -5.70 1.12 -10.11
CA ALA A 86 -6.88 0.80 -10.87
C ALA A 86 -8.02 1.75 -10.47
N GLY A 87 -8.91 1.97 -11.41
CA GLY A 87 -10.21 2.56 -11.18
C GLY A 87 -11.30 1.53 -11.42
N PHE A 88 -12.35 1.56 -10.61
CA PHE A 88 -13.59 0.86 -10.91
C PHE A 88 -14.79 1.67 -10.40
N GLY A 89 -15.69 2.03 -11.32
CA GLY A 89 -16.82 2.90 -11.02
C GLY A 89 -16.37 4.29 -10.62
N ASN A 90 -16.79 4.76 -9.44
CA ASN A 90 -16.36 6.03 -8.88
C ASN A 90 -15.18 5.90 -7.90
N ARG A 91 -14.55 4.73 -7.79
CA ARG A 91 -13.42 4.46 -6.90
C ARG A 91 -12.12 4.34 -7.69
N ASN A 92 -11.05 4.91 -7.15
CA ASN A 92 -9.69 4.63 -7.56
C ASN A 92 -8.87 4.22 -6.35
N GLY A 93 -8.03 3.21 -6.54
CA GLY A 93 -7.12 2.70 -5.53
C GLY A 93 -5.75 2.46 -6.14
N GLY A 94 -4.69 2.80 -5.42
CA GLY A 94 -3.33 2.55 -5.87
C GLY A 94 -2.30 2.61 -4.75
N ILE A 95 -1.12 2.07 -5.03
CA ILE A 95 0.01 2.00 -4.11
C ILE A 95 1.15 2.83 -4.70
N PHE A 96 1.69 3.74 -3.88
CA PHE A 96 2.72 4.71 -4.24
C PHE A 96 3.89 4.59 -3.28
N ILE A 97 5.11 4.83 -3.76
CA ILE A 97 6.32 4.71 -2.95
C ILE A 97 7.28 5.89 -3.13
N LEU A 98 8.10 6.15 -2.11
CA LEU A 98 9.22 7.09 -2.19
C LEU A 98 10.30 6.73 -1.16
N ALA A 99 11.57 6.78 -1.55
CA ALA A 99 12.68 6.69 -0.59
C ALA A 99 12.81 8.02 0.16
N VAL A 100 12.78 7.99 1.49
CA VAL A 100 12.74 9.21 2.33
C VAL A 100 13.65 9.04 3.54
N PRO A 101 14.97 9.26 3.40
CA PRO A 101 15.94 8.91 4.45
C PRO A 101 15.90 9.83 5.69
N ALA A 102 15.28 11.01 5.58
CA ALA A 102 15.29 12.03 6.63
C ALA A 102 13.90 12.57 6.95
N GLY A 103 13.77 13.27 8.09
CA GLY A 103 12.51 13.84 8.56
C GLY A 103 11.63 12.86 9.32
N THR A 104 10.72 13.38 10.14
CA THR A 104 9.78 12.60 10.97
C THR A 104 8.34 12.78 10.55
N SER A 105 8.04 13.81 9.76
CA SER A 105 6.73 14.08 9.18
C SER A 105 6.88 14.78 7.83
N ALA A 106 5.84 14.69 6.99
CA ALA A 106 5.74 15.46 5.75
C ALA A 106 4.29 15.73 5.38
N THR A 107 4.08 16.72 4.52
CA THR A 107 2.77 16.91 3.88
C THR A 107 2.61 15.92 2.73
N ILE A 108 1.48 15.23 2.69
CA ILE A 108 1.07 14.41 1.55
C ILE A 108 0.01 15.16 0.76
N ILE A 109 0.21 15.28 -0.54
CA ILE A 109 -0.80 15.81 -1.45
C ILE A 109 -1.21 14.70 -2.42
N THR A 110 -2.50 14.46 -2.56
CA THR A 110 -3.07 13.54 -3.56
C THR A 110 -3.95 14.33 -4.51
N SER A 111 -3.87 14.07 -5.81
CA SER A 111 -4.65 14.80 -6.82
C SER A 111 -5.46 13.85 -7.69
N ARG A 112 -6.74 14.18 -7.92
CA ARG A 112 -7.64 13.42 -8.80
C ARG A 112 -8.63 14.29 -9.58
N GLY A 113 -8.70 15.59 -9.28
CA GLY A 113 -9.68 16.49 -9.86
C GLY A 113 -10.86 16.75 -8.92
N THR A 114 -11.77 17.63 -9.33
CA THR A 114 -12.81 18.21 -8.46
C THR A 114 -13.77 17.19 -7.85
N ASN A 115 -14.21 17.45 -6.62
CA ASN A 115 -15.25 16.71 -5.88
C ASN A 115 -14.87 15.28 -5.52
N ALA A 116 -13.61 15.06 -5.16
CA ALA A 116 -13.15 13.78 -4.67
C ALA A 116 -13.05 13.71 -3.14
N THR A 117 -13.34 12.55 -2.55
CA THR A 117 -12.78 12.21 -1.23
C THR A 117 -11.44 11.55 -1.41
N HIS A 118 -10.55 11.77 -0.45
CA HIS A 118 -9.20 11.23 -0.46
C HIS A 118 -8.95 10.49 0.85
N LYS A 119 -8.46 9.26 0.75
CA LYS A 119 -8.03 8.44 1.88
C LYS A 119 -6.63 7.93 1.62
N ILE A 120 -5.82 7.91 2.66
CA ILE A 120 -4.50 7.32 2.63
C ILE A 120 -4.29 6.43 3.85
N ALA A 121 -3.50 5.39 3.68
CA ALA A 121 -2.83 4.65 4.74
C ALA A 121 -1.35 4.55 4.39
N GLY A 122 -0.48 4.68 5.39
CA GLY A 122 0.96 4.76 5.17
C GLY A 122 1.77 3.77 6.00
N TRP A 123 2.89 3.32 5.44
CA TRP A 123 3.87 2.49 6.12
C TRP A 123 5.29 3.03 5.86
N ALA A 124 6.17 2.85 6.84
CA ALA A 124 7.61 2.93 6.65
C ALA A 124 8.16 1.52 6.49
N VAL A 125 8.91 1.30 5.42
CA VAL A 125 9.60 0.03 5.14
C VAL A 125 11.09 0.24 5.36
N TYR A 126 11.69 -0.59 6.20
CA TYR A 126 13.11 -0.59 6.55
C TYR A 126 13.77 -1.91 6.14
N ASN A 127 15.09 -1.92 6.05
CA ASN A 127 15.95 -3.05 5.72
C ASN A 127 15.64 -3.72 4.36
N ALA A 128 14.86 -3.06 3.50
CA ALA A 128 14.66 -3.53 2.13
C ALA A 128 15.97 -3.42 1.34
N LEU A 129 16.29 -4.45 0.56
CA LEU A 129 17.42 -4.47 -0.35
C LEU A 129 17.23 -3.52 -1.54
N SER A 130 15.99 -3.16 -1.85
CA SER A 130 15.65 -2.23 -2.93
C SER A 130 14.44 -1.37 -2.58
N ALA A 131 14.47 -0.12 -3.04
CA ALA A 131 13.28 0.73 -3.03
C ALA A 131 12.21 0.27 -4.03
N THR A 132 12.59 -0.52 -5.04
CA THR A 132 11.63 -1.06 -6.02
C THR A 132 10.97 -2.32 -5.45
N PRO A 133 9.63 -2.44 -5.50
CA PRO A 133 8.93 -3.65 -5.10
C PRO A 133 9.41 -4.85 -5.93
N THR A 134 9.45 -6.02 -5.30
CA THR A 134 9.79 -7.29 -5.97
C THR A 134 8.65 -7.75 -6.88
N ASP A 135 7.40 -7.53 -6.47
CA ASP A 135 6.22 -7.83 -7.26
C ASP A 135 5.06 -6.90 -6.87
N SER A 136 4.10 -6.76 -7.77
CA SER A 136 2.88 -5.99 -7.53
C SER A 136 1.73 -6.50 -8.38
N ASN A 137 0.51 -6.42 -7.82
CA ASN A 137 -0.67 -6.85 -8.53
C ASN A 137 -1.90 -6.05 -8.07
N ILE A 138 -2.90 -5.96 -8.94
CA ILE A 138 -4.12 -5.21 -8.71
C ILE A 138 -5.30 -5.85 -9.44
N ALA A 139 -6.45 -5.84 -8.79
CA ALA A 139 -7.69 -6.37 -9.33
C ALA A 139 -8.84 -5.41 -9.04
N GLN A 140 -9.76 -5.32 -9.99
CA GLN A 140 -11.07 -4.73 -9.74
C GLN A 140 -11.90 -5.70 -8.89
N MET A 141 -12.71 -5.15 -7.99
CA MET A 141 -13.41 -5.91 -6.95
C MET A 141 -14.91 -5.60 -6.96
N THR A 142 -15.74 -6.65 -6.95
CA THR A 142 -17.18 -6.58 -6.60
C THR A 142 -17.55 -7.49 -5.43
N THR A 143 -16.76 -8.54 -5.22
CA THR A 143 -16.88 -9.57 -4.17
C THR A 143 -15.54 -9.75 -3.47
N ALA A 144 -15.40 -10.74 -2.59
CA ALA A 144 -14.08 -11.20 -2.16
C ALA A 144 -13.15 -11.37 -3.38
N THR A 145 -11.98 -10.74 -3.34
CA THR A 145 -11.05 -10.68 -4.46
C THR A 145 -9.64 -10.96 -3.98
N SER A 146 -8.98 -11.88 -4.69
CA SER A 146 -7.60 -12.26 -4.41
C SER A 146 -6.64 -11.60 -5.39
N VAL A 147 -5.55 -11.04 -4.87
CA VAL A 147 -4.39 -10.60 -5.64
C VAL A 147 -3.19 -11.45 -5.25
N ASN A 148 -2.42 -11.89 -6.25
CA ASN A 148 -1.25 -12.72 -6.04
C ASN A 148 0.01 -11.90 -6.25
N VAL A 149 0.93 -11.96 -5.30
CA VAL A 149 2.27 -11.36 -5.40
C VAL A 149 3.32 -12.38 -5.01
N ASN A 150 4.42 -12.41 -5.75
CA ASN A 150 5.60 -13.19 -5.40
C ASN A 150 6.29 -12.54 -4.20
N THR A 151 6.67 -13.36 -3.23
CA THR A 151 7.40 -12.90 -2.04
C THR A 151 8.73 -13.64 -1.94
N LEU A 152 9.72 -12.97 -1.37
CA LEU A 152 11.04 -13.53 -1.12
C LEU A 152 11.23 -13.75 0.38
N THR A 153 12.10 -14.69 0.75
CA THR A 153 12.44 -14.95 2.16
C THR A 153 13.04 -13.69 2.79
N GLY A 154 12.51 -13.29 3.94
CA GLY A 154 12.84 -12.05 4.64
C GLY A 154 12.18 -10.82 4.03
N GLY A 155 11.31 -10.94 3.03
CA GLY A 155 10.56 -9.83 2.44
C GLY A 155 9.30 -9.46 3.23
N GLY A 156 8.52 -8.54 2.67
CA GLY A 156 7.22 -8.14 3.21
C GLY A 156 6.20 -7.83 2.12
N VAL A 157 4.93 -7.66 2.49
CA VAL A 157 3.82 -7.31 1.60
C VAL A 157 2.99 -6.22 2.26
N ILE A 158 2.57 -5.23 1.47
CA ILE A 158 1.54 -4.25 1.83
C ILE A 158 0.38 -4.42 0.84
N ALA A 159 -0.84 -4.39 1.36
CA ALA A 159 -2.04 -4.57 0.57
C ALA A 159 -3.13 -3.55 0.95
N MET A 160 -4.02 -3.30 0.01
CA MET A 160 -5.19 -2.46 0.22
C MET A 160 -6.43 -3.03 -0.45
N GLY A 161 -7.57 -2.64 0.09
CA GLY A 161 -8.90 -2.87 -0.42
C GLY A 161 -9.71 -1.60 -0.35
N CYS A 162 -10.47 -1.30 -1.39
CA CYS A 162 -11.50 -0.29 -1.33
C CYS A 162 -12.70 -0.68 -2.17
N GLN A 163 -13.88 -0.21 -1.77
CA GLN A 163 -15.11 -0.47 -2.52
C GLN A 163 -16.07 0.71 -2.37
N GLN A 164 -16.97 0.82 -3.35
CA GLN A 164 -18.13 1.68 -3.26
C GLN A 164 -19.16 1.07 -2.31
N GLY A 165 -19.53 1.80 -1.26
CA GLY A 165 -20.56 1.36 -0.34
C GLY A 165 -21.31 2.46 0.38
N ILE A 166 -22.56 2.14 0.72
CA ILE A 166 -23.49 2.97 1.48
C ILE A 166 -23.41 2.45 2.91
N THR A 167 -22.54 3.07 3.72
CA THR A 167 -22.38 2.95 5.19
C THR A 167 -22.14 1.54 5.79
N SER A 168 -21.07 1.42 6.59
CA SER A 168 -20.79 0.32 7.54
C SER A 168 -20.46 -1.05 6.93
N ARG A 169 -19.33 -1.14 6.23
CA ARG A 169 -18.70 -2.39 5.79
C ARG A 169 -17.29 -2.60 6.35
N THR A 170 -17.17 -3.62 7.18
CA THR A 170 -15.85 -4.15 7.53
C THR A 170 -15.23 -4.92 6.37
N TYR A 171 -13.91 -4.91 6.28
CA TYR A 171 -13.12 -5.82 5.46
C TYR A 171 -12.49 -6.90 6.32
N THR A 172 -12.09 -7.97 5.67
CA THR A 172 -11.18 -8.95 6.27
C THR A 172 -10.07 -9.26 5.27
N PHE A 173 -8.84 -9.28 5.75
CA PHE A 173 -7.67 -9.69 4.99
C PHE A 173 -7.28 -11.13 5.32
N THR A 174 -6.89 -11.88 4.29
CA THR A 174 -6.11 -13.10 4.44
C THR A 174 -4.81 -12.95 3.66
N GLY A 175 -3.73 -13.56 4.15
CA GLY A 175 -2.40 -13.44 3.56
C GLY A 175 -1.60 -12.23 4.03
N VAL A 176 -2.21 -11.27 4.72
CA VAL A 176 -1.54 -10.18 5.48
C VAL A 176 -2.29 -9.96 6.81
N ASN A 177 -1.65 -9.26 7.75
CA ASN A 177 -2.33 -8.75 8.95
C ASN A 177 -3.07 -7.46 8.58
N GLU A 178 -4.27 -7.27 9.13
CA GLU A 178 -5.04 -6.04 8.92
C GLU A 178 -4.55 -4.94 9.87
N ASP A 179 -4.26 -3.77 9.32
CA ASP A 179 -3.88 -2.57 10.10
C ASP A 179 -5.04 -1.58 10.19
N LEU A 180 -5.88 -1.57 9.17
CA LEU A 180 -6.92 -0.60 8.95
C LEU A 180 -8.17 -1.27 8.41
N ASP A 181 -9.30 -0.99 9.06
CA ASP A 181 -10.64 -1.28 8.56
C ASP A 181 -11.56 -0.09 8.89
N ASN A 182 -11.76 0.81 7.93
CA ASN A 182 -12.41 2.09 8.20
C ASN A 182 -13.71 2.31 7.42
N ASP A 183 -14.80 2.34 8.20
CA ASP A 183 -16.17 2.63 7.83
C ASP A 183 -16.54 4.10 7.98
N ILE A 184 -16.15 4.92 7.01
CA ILE A 184 -16.63 6.31 6.94
C ILE A 184 -17.55 6.48 5.73
N ALA A 185 -18.61 7.25 5.93
CA ALA A 185 -19.79 7.42 5.07
C ALA A 185 -19.55 7.76 3.57
N ALA A 186 -18.30 7.91 3.10
CA ALA A 186 -17.96 8.21 1.72
C ALA A 186 -16.94 7.24 1.07
N GLY A 187 -16.68 6.09 1.68
CA GLY A 187 -16.00 4.97 1.00
C GLY A 187 -15.24 4.06 1.94
N ASP A 188 -15.49 2.77 1.81
CA ASP A 188 -14.89 1.77 2.68
C ASP A 188 -13.46 1.53 2.17
N PHE A 189 -12.48 1.65 3.07
CA PHE A 189 -11.06 1.52 2.77
C PHE A 189 -10.40 0.74 3.89
N ALA A 190 -9.65 -0.29 3.52
CA ALA A 190 -8.95 -1.15 4.44
C ALA A 190 -7.58 -1.50 3.87
N ALA A 191 -6.64 -1.77 4.76
CA ALA A 191 -5.29 -2.07 4.37
C ALA A 191 -4.58 -2.88 5.44
N GLY A 192 -3.49 -3.53 5.02
CA GLY A 192 -2.76 -4.43 5.88
C GLY A 192 -1.37 -4.73 5.35
N HIS A 193 -0.55 -5.29 6.21
CA HIS A 193 0.80 -5.71 5.87
C HIS A 193 1.20 -7.02 6.53
N ILE A 194 2.28 -7.60 6.03
CA ILE A 194 3.05 -8.63 6.72
C ILE A 194 4.51 -8.44 6.34
N ASP A 195 5.41 -8.64 7.28
CA ASP A 195 6.85 -8.54 7.07
C ASP A 195 7.55 -9.85 7.45
N ASN A 196 8.88 -9.84 7.40
CA ASN A 196 9.73 -10.99 7.74
C ASN A 196 9.24 -12.36 7.22
N ILE A 197 8.89 -12.42 5.93
CA ILE A 197 8.29 -13.62 5.34
C ILE A 197 9.28 -14.79 5.41
N PRO A 198 8.96 -15.91 6.08
CA PRO A 198 9.94 -16.95 6.41
C PRO A 198 10.39 -17.79 5.20
N LYS A 199 9.63 -17.75 4.10
CA LYS A 199 9.89 -18.55 2.89
C LYS A 199 9.41 -17.81 1.65
N ALA A 200 10.27 -17.77 0.64
CA ALA A 200 9.90 -17.32 -0.70
C ALA A 200 8.78 -18.21 -1.28
N THR A 201 7.64 -17.59 -1.59
CA THR A 201 6.49 -18.24 -2.20
C THR A 201 5.60 -17.17 -2.84
N PRO A 202 4.86 -17.49 -3.91
CA PRO A 202 3.65 -16.74 -4.22
C PRO A 202 2.78 -16.64 -2.96
N ARG A 203 2.35 -15.42 -2.66
CA ARG A 203 1.43 -15.11 -1.57
C ARG A 203 0.14 -14.57 -2.18
N THR A 204 -0.95 -15.23 -1.84
CA THR A 204 -2.29 -14.78 -2.17
C THR A 204 -2.79 -13.88 -1.04
N VAL A 205 -3.08 -12.63 -1.37
CA VAL A 205 -3.77 -11.71 -0.48
C VAL A 205 -5.23 -11.64 -0.92
N THR A 206 -6.16 -11.97 -0.02
CA THR A 206 -7.59 -11.85 -0.32
C THR A 206 -8.20 -10.76 0.54
N VAL A 207 -8.84 -9.80 -0.13
CA VAL A 207 -9.65 -8.75 0.47
C VAL A 207 -11.10 -9.22 0.41
N THR A 208 -11.75 -9.35 1.56
CA THR A 208 -13.15 -9.80 1.65
C THR A 208 -14.01 -8.74 2.32
N PRO A 209 -14.90 -8.04 1.59
CA PRO A 209 -15.89 -7.16 2.19
C PRO A 209 -16.97 -7.96 2.94
N SER A 210 -17.41 -7.46 4.09
CA SER A 210 -18.44 -8.05 4.97
C SER A 210 -19.81 -8.27 4.32
N ALA A 211 -20.10 -7.59 3.22
CA ALA A 211 -21.32 -7.79 2.45
C ALA A 211 -21.03 -7.85 0.95
N THR A 212 -21.63 -8.83 0.28
CA THR A 212 -21.66 -8.88 -1.18
C THR A 212 -22.70 -7.88 -1.69
N VAL A 213 -22.27 -6.88 -2.44
CA VAL A 213 -23.18 -5.92 -3.08
C VAL A 213 -22.54 -5.41 -4.36
N SER A 214 -23.39 -4.88 -5.23
CA SER A 214 -23.14 -4.28 -6.56
C SER A 214 -22.11 -3.14 -6.61
N GLY A 215 -21.34 -2.91 -5.54
CA GLY A 215 -20.31 -1.87 -5.45
C GLY A 215 -19.05 -2.25 -6.20
N GLN A 216 -18.46 -1.26 -6.88
CA GLN A 216 -17.21 -1.37 -7.62
C GLN A 216 -16.05 -0.93 -6.73
N GLY A 217 -14.94 -1.67 -6.77
CA GLY A 217 -13.80 -1.48 -5.90
C GLY A 217 -12.48 -1.93 -6.51
N VAL A 218 -11.43 -1.88 -5.70
CA VAL A 218 -10.06 -2.24 -6.06
C VAL A 218 -9.41 -3.01 -4.90
N ALA A 219 -8.72 -4.09 -5.21
CA ALA A 219 -7.79 -4.77 -4.32
C ALA A 219 -6.39 -4.70 -4.93
N ALA A 220 -5.37 -4.37 -4.14
CA ALA A 220 -3.99 -4.26 -4.61
C ALA A 220 -3.02 -4.79 -3.57
N ALA A 221 -1.87 -5.29 -4.03
CA ALA A 221 -0.77 -5.70 -3.16
C ALA A 221 0.57 -5.43 -3.84
N VAL A 222 1.59 -5.16 -3.01
CA VAL A 222 2.99 -5.01 -3.41
C VAL A 222 3.88 -5.79 -2.44
N SER A 223 4.97 -6.37 -2.94
CA SER A 223 5.95 -7.07 -2.10
C SER A 223 7.32 -6.38 -2.14
N PHE A 224 8.05 -6.45 -1.05
CA PHE A 224 9.39 -5.89 -0.89
C PHE A 224 10.38 -6.98 -0.49
N ARG A 225 11.66 -6.75 -0.78
CA ARG A 225 12.76 -7.57 -0.30
C ARG A 225 13.94 -6.73 0.12
#